data_AF-A0A934AS29-F1
#
_entry.id   AF-A0A934AS29-F1
#
_cell.length_a   1.000
_cell.length_b   1.000
_cell.length_c   1.000
_cell.angle_alpha   90.00
_cell.angle_beta   90.00
_cell.angle_gamma   90.00
#
_symmetry.space_group_name_H-M   'P 1'
#
loop_
_entity.id
_entity.type
_entity.pdbx_description
1 polymer ?
#
loop_
_entity_poly.entity_id
_entity_poly.type
_entity_poly.pdbx_seq_one_letter_code
_entity_poly.pdbx_strand_id
1 'polypeptide(L)'
;MQTSPQTDLQQMIADYMENGFLDNIIDMFRHDSSLYSLVGALIQDERVRVRIGITALVEELKRLDAANVIRAQKDLLPLLAHIDAVVRGDAANLVGIIGDRSSLPFLEKCLSDVHEGVRTIAREAIAQIQTQ
;
A
#
# COMPACT_ATOMS: atom_id res chain seq x y z
N MET A 1 -20.02 19.02 9.26
CA MET A 1 -19.32 18.74 7.99
C MET A 1 -19.75 17.36 7.55
N GLN A 2 -20.35 17.21 6.37
CA GLN A 2 -20.70 15.90 5.83
C GLN A 2 -19.42 15.29 5.24
N THR A 3 -18.93 14.20 5.82
CA THR A 3 -17.87 13.38 5.25
C THR A 3 -18.40 12.72 3.97
N SER A 4 -17.53 12.54 2.98
CA SER A 4 -17.93 11.87 1.75
C SER A 4 -18.06 10.35 1.99
N PRO A 5 -18.91 9.63 1.24
CA PRO A 5 -19.09 8.18 1.43
C PRO A 5 -17.77 7.38 1.35
N GLN A 6 -16.81 7.86 0.56
CA GLN A 6 -15.49 7.25 0.44
C GLN A 6 -14.63 7.44 1.70
N THR A 7 -14.72 8.60 2.35
CA THR A 7 -14.05 8.86 3.63
C THR A 7 -14.63 8.00 4.75
N ASP A 8 -15.95 7.78 4.75
CA ASP A 8 -16.60 6.92 5.74
C ASP A 8 -16.16 5.45 5.60
N LEU A 9 -16.04 4.97 4.36
CA LEU A 9 -15.58 3.60 4.09
C LEU A 9 -14.10 3.40 4.44
N GLN A 10 -13.25 4.39 4.13
CA GLN A 10 -11.85 4.38 4.55
C GLN A 10 -11.72 4.27 6.08
N GLN A 11 -12.49 5.08 6.82
CA GLN A 11 -12.46 5.06 8.29
C GLN A 11 -12.93 3.71 8.83
N MET A 12 -14.01 3.15 8.28
CA MET A 12 -14.47 1.81 8.67
C MET A 12 -13.38 0.74 8.51
N ILE A 13 -12.69 0.71 7.36
CA ILE A 13 -11.62 -0.26 7.11
C ILE A 13 -10.44 -0.03 8.06
N ALA A 14 -10.09 1.22 8.31
CA ALA A 14 -9.01 1.56 9.23
C ALA A 14 -9.35 1.17 10.69
N ASP A 15 -10.60 1.36 11.12
CA ASP A 15 -11.07 0.90 12.44
C ASP A 15 -11.05 -0.63 12.52
N TYR A 16 -11.44 -1.33 11.46
CA TYR A 16 -11.37 -2.79 11.42
C TYR A 16 -9.92 -3.27 11.52
N MET A 17 -9.01 -2.58 10.85
CA MET A 17 -7.58 -2.86 10.91
C MET A 17 -7.03 -2.62 12.32
N GLU A 18 -7.45 -1.53 12.98
CA GLU A 18 -7.05 -1.22 14.34
C GLU A 18 -7.47 -2.33 15.34
N ASN A 19 -8.64 -2.93 15.09
CA ASN A 19 -9.19 -3.99 15.93
C ASN A 19 -8.76 -5.41 15.50
N GLY A 20 -7.90 -5.54 14.49
CA GLY A 20 -7.34 -6.83 14.07
C GLY A 20 -8.26 -7.70 13.22
N PHE A 21 -9.29 -7.14 12.57
CA PHE A 21 -10.23 -7.86 11.72
C PHE A 21 -9.71 -8.05 10.27
N LEU A 22 -8.45 -8.50 10.12
CA LEU A 22 -7.79 -8.58 8.81
C LEU A 22 -8.52 -9.51 7.83
N ASP A 23 -8.99 -10.68 8.28
CA ASP A 23 -9.72 -11.65 7.44
C ASP A 23 -10.98 -11.03 6.82
N ASN A 24 -11.72 -10.26 7.61
CA ASN A 24 -12.92 -9.56 7.14
C ASN A 24 -12.57 -8.53 6.06
N ILE A 25 -11.46 -7.81 6.24
CA ILE A 25 -10.98 -6.82 5.26
C ILE A 25 -10.55 -7.51 3.97
N ILE A 26 -9.84 -8.63 4.06
CA ILE A 26 -9.45 -9.44 2.90
C ILE A 26 -10.70 -9.87 2.11
N ASP A 27 -11.72 -10.38 2.80
CA ASP A 27 -12.97 -10.78 2.15
C ASP A 27 -13.66 -9.59 1.49
N MET A 28 -13.71 -8.41 2.12
CA MET A 28 -14.25 -7.21 1.50
C MET A 28 -13.52 -6.85 0.19
N PHE A 29 -12.19 -6.83 0.18
CA PHE A 29 -11.40 -6.47 -1.01
C PHE A 29 -11.56 -7.47 -2.15
N ARG A 30 -11.70 -8.76 -1.83
CA ARG A 30 -11.94 -9.82 -2.83
C ARG A 30 -13.32 -9.74 -3.46
N HIS A 31 -14.32 -9.24 -2.73
CA HIS A 31 -15.67 -9.05 -3.26
C HIS A 31 -15.84 -7.71 -3.98
N ASP A 32 -15.14 -6.66 -3.54
CA ASP A 32 -15.20 -5.32 -4.13
C ASP A 32 -13.82 -4.80 -4.54
N SER A 33 -13.53 -4.96 -5.83
CA SER A 33 -12.27 -4.49 -6.44
C SER A 33 -12.07 -2.96 -6.42
N SER A 34 -13.10 -2.17 -6.09
CA SER A 34 -12.95 -0.72 -5.96
C SER A 34 -12.17 -0.34 -4.69
N LEU A 35 -12.16 -1.20 -3.67
CA LEU A 35 -11.49 -0.97 -2.39
C LEU A 35 -9.96 -0.92 -2.51
N TYR A 36 -9.37 -1.52 -3.55
CA TYR A 36 -7.94 -1.44 -3.81
C TYR A 36 -7.45 0.01 -3.97
N SER A 37 -8.32 0.94 -4.37
CA SER A 37 -7.98 2.36 -4.44
C SER A 37 -7.77 3.02 -3.06
N LEU A 38 -8.29 2.41 -2.00
CA LEU A 38 -8.15 2.93 -0.63
C LEU A 38 -6.78 2.61 -0.02
N VAL A 39 -6.00 1.69 -0.61
CA VAL A 39 -4.69 1.28 -0.07
C VAL A 39 -3.76 2.48 0.10
N GLY A 40 -3.70 3.38 -0.89
CA GLY A 40 -2.89 4.60 -0.80
C GLY A 40 -3.34 5.56 0.30
N ALA A 41 -4.64 5.64 0.59
CA ALA A 41 -5.17 6.47 1.66
C ALA A 41 -4.94 5.84 3.05
N LEU A 42 -5.02 4.51 3.15
CA LEU A 42 -4.86 3.77 4.42
C LEU A 42 -3.41 3.76 4.91
N ILE A 43 -2.40 3.78 4.02
CA ILE A 43 -1.00 3.92 4.45
C ILE A 43 -0.65 5.33 4.97
N GLN A 44 -1.53 6.30 4.76
CA GLN A 44 -1.38 7.65 5.30
C GLN A 44 -2.14 7.83 6.63
N ASP A 45 -2.79 6.77 7.15
CA ASP A 45 -3.46 6.82 8.44
C ASP A 45 -2.43 7.04 9.57
N GLU A 46 -2.77 7.89 10.54
CA GLU A 46 -1.88 8.25 11.64
C GLU A 46 -1.59 7.06 12.57
N ARG A 47 -2.50 6.09 12.63
CA ARG A 47 -2.37 4.88 13.45
C ARG A 47 -1.36 3.91 12.84
N VAL A 48 -0.30 3.64 13.59
CA VAL A 48 0.78 2.71 13.19
C VAL A 48 0.23 1.31 12.87
N ARG A 49 -0.75 0.83 13.65
CA ARG A 49 -1.34 -0.50 13.44
C ARG A 49 -2.08 -0.60 12.11
N VAL A 50 -2.77 0.46 11.69
CA VAL A 50 -3.41 0.51 10.37
C VAL A 50 -2.35 0.36 9.29
N ARG A 51 -1.29 1.17 9.31
CA ARG A 51 -0.21 1.11 8.31
C ARG A 51 0.46 -0.26 8.23
N ILE A 52 0.79 -0.87 9.38
CA ILE A 52 1.36 -2.22 9.43
C ILE A 52 0.38 -3.26 8.86
N GLY A 53 -0.90 -3.15 9.23
CA GLY A 53 -1.94 -4.05 8.74
C GLY A 53 -2.15 -3.99 7.23
N ILE A 54 -1.91 -2.83 6.59
CA ILE A 54 -1.99 -2.71 5.13
C ILE A 54 -0.91 -3.52 4.43
N THR A 55 0.30 -3.60 4.99
CA THR A 55 1.35 -4.49 4.44
C THR A 55 0.88 -5.94 4.44
N ALA A 56 0.38 -6.44 5.58
CA ALA A 56 -0.17 -7.80 5.67
C ALA A 56 -1.34 -8.01 4.70
N LEU A 57 -2.27 -7.05 4.61
CA LEU A 57 -3.39 -7.10 3.67
C LEU A 57 -2.92 -7.26 2.22
N VAL A 58 -1.96 -6.45 1.77
CA VAL A 58 -1.47 -6.49 0.38
C VAL A 58 -0.70 -7.78 0.10
N GLU A 59 0.06 -8.32 1.07
CA GLU A 59 0.71 -9.63 0.95
C GLU A 59 -0.29 -10.78 0.78
N GLU A 60 -1.38 -10.77 1.56
CA GLU A 60 -2.45 -11.76 1.43
C GLU A 60 -3.20 -11.61 0.09
N LEU A 61 -3.58 -10.38 -0.28
CA LEU A 61 -4.28 -10.12 -1.54
C LEU A 61 -3.42 -10.42 -2.76
N LYS A 62 -2.09 -10.25 -2.69
CA LYS A 62 -1.17 -10.70 -3.75
C LYS A 62 -1.26 -12.21 -3.98
N ARG A 63 -1.52 -13.01 -2.94
CA ARG A 63 -1.70 -14.47 -3.07
C ARG A 63 -3.11 -14.86 -3.48
N LEU A 64 -4.13 -14.18 -2.94
CA LEU A 64 -5.54 -14.55 -3.08
C LEU A 64 -6.23 -13.90 -4.29
N ASP A 65 -5.76 -12.74 -4.74
CA ASP A 65 -6.39 -11.91 -5.77
C ASP A 65 -5.37 -11.04 -6.54
N ALA A 66 -4.30 -11.70 -7.03
CA ALA A 66 -3.21 -11.04 -7.75
C ALA A 66 -3.68 -10.20 -8.96
N ALA A 67 -4.80 -10.59 -9.58
CA ALA A 67 -5.36 -9.89 -10.74
C ALA A 67 -5.89 -8.49 -10.38
N ASN A 68 -6.36 -8.28 -9.14
CA ASN A 68 -6.87 -6.99 -8.70
C ASN A 68 -5.90 -6.22 -7.81
N VAL A 69 -4.96 -6.87 -7.12
CA VAL A 69 -3.97 -6.18 -6.27
C VAL A 69 -3.16 -5.11 -7.04
N ILE A 70 -2.94 -5.34 -8.34
CA ILE A 70 -2.29 -4.38 -9.23
C ILE A 70 -2.99 -3.01 -9.29
N ARG A 71 -4.31 -2.96 -9.04
CA ARG A 71 -5.11 -1.72 -9.07
C ARG A 71 -4.65 -0.71 -8.02
N ALA A 72 -4.12 -1.18 -6.89
CA ALA A 72 -3.59 -0.33 -5.84
C ALA A 72 -2.39 0.51 -6.31
N GLN A 73 -1.68 0.09 -7.36
CA GLN A 73 -0.52 0.84 -7.86
C GLN A 73 -0.84 2.25 -8.31
N LYS A 74 -2.04 2.46 -8.88
CA LYS A 74 -2.45 3.78 -9.36
C LYS A 74 -2.36 4.83 -8.25
N ASP A 75 -2.73 4.44 -7.03
CA ASP A 75 -2.78 5.34 -5.88
C ASP A 75 -1.49 5.26 -5.03
N LEU A 76 -0.70 4.19 -5.14
CA LEU A 76 0.59 4.03 -4.46
C LEU A 76 1.76 4.74 -5.15
N LEU A 77 1.84 4.69 -6.49
CA LEU A 77 2.98 5.25 -7.22
C LEU A 77 3.18 6.77 -6.97
N PRO A 78 2.14 7.61 -6.88
CA PRO A 78 2.31 9.02 -6.51
C PRO A 78 2.92 9.21 -5.11
N LEU A 79 2.68 8.27 -4.18
CA LEU A 79 3.15 8.37 -2.80
C LEU A 79 4.64 8.08 -2.65
N LEU A 80 5.31 7.56 -3.67
CA LEU A 80 6.77 7.47 -3.73
C LEU A 80 7.47 8.84 -3.74
N ALA A 81 6.73 9.93 -3.98
CA ALA A 81 7.20 11.30 -3.89
C ALA A 81 6.53 12.10 -2.75
N HIS A 82 5.88 11.42 -1.80
CA HIS A 82 5.19 12.05 -0.69
C HIS A 82 6.15 12.85 0.21
N ILE A 83 5.67 13.89 0.89
CA ILE A 83 6.52 14.75 1.74
C ILE A 83 7.07 13.99 2.96
N ASP A 84 6.26 13.11 3.55
CA ASP A 84 6.65 12.24 4.66
C ASP A 84 7.45 11.03 4.16
N ALA A 85 8.65 10.84 4.72
CA ALA A 85 9.53 9.73 4.40
C ALA A 85 8.96 8.37 4.80
N VAL A 86 8.15 8.30 5.86
CA VAL A 86 7.48 7.06 6.28
C VAL A 86 6.51 6.60 5.19
N VAL A 87 5.66 7.51 4.70
CA VAL A 87 4.71 7.22 3.61
C VAL A 87 5.43 6.81 2.33
N ARG A 88 6.55 7.47 1.98
CA ARG A 88 7.37 7.05 0.82
C ARG A 88 7.92 5.64 0.98
N GLY A 89 8.42 5.30 2.17
CA GLY A 89 8.89 3.96 2.49
C GLY A 89 7.79 2.91 2.40
N ASP A 90 6.64 3.16 3.03
CA ASP A 90 5.49 2.25 3.00
C ASP A 90 4.99 2.05 1.55
N ALA A 91 4.91 3.11 0.75
CA ALA A 91 4.55 3.02 -0.67
C ALA A 91 5.56 2.17 -1.47
N ALA A 92 6.87 2.37 -1.25
CA ALA A 92 7.91 1.58 -1.92
C ALA A 92 7.81 0.10 -1.54
N ASN A 93 7.56 -0.21 -0.26
CA ASN A 93 7.38 -1.57 0.22
C ASN A 93 6.18 -2.25 -0.46
N LEU A 94 5.00 -1.61 -0.44
CA LEU A 94 3.78 -2.17 -1.02
C LEU A 94 3.89 -2.38 -2.53
N VAL A 95 4.51 -1.44 -3.25
CA VAL A 95 4.75 -1.58 -4.69
C VAL A 95 5.69 -2.77 -4.98
N GLY A 96 6.70 -3.00 -4.14
CA GLY A 96 7.56 -4.19 -4.19
C GLY A 96 6.79 -5.51 -4.00
N ILE A 97 5.89 -5.54 -3.01
CA ILE A 97 5.00 -6.70 -2.75
C ILE A 97 4.08 -6.97 -3.94
N ILE A 98 3.48 -5.92 -4.52
CA ILE A 98 2.63 -6.05 -5.72
C ILE A 98 3.42 -6.62 -6.89
N GLY A 99 4.68 -6.24 -7.05
CA GLY A 99 5.60 -6.95 -7.94
C GLY A 99 5.53 -6.58 -9.42
N ASP A 100 4.82 -5.52 -9.82
CA ASP A 100 4.76 -5.14 -11.24
C ASP A 100 6.04 -4.47 -11.70
N ARG A 101 6.61 -4.96 -12.80
CA ARG A 101 7.82 -4.41 -13.41
C ARG A 101 7.63 -2.99 -13.92
N SER A 102 6.40 -2.56 -14.21
CA SER A 102 6.12 -1.17 -14.61
C SER A 102 6.48 -0.14 -13.52
N SER A 103 6.60 -0.58 -12.26
CA SER A 103 6.95 0.27 -11.13
C SER A 103 8.46 0.54 -10.97
N LEU A 104 9.32 -0.23 -11.64
CA LEU A 104 10.78 -0.14 -11.49
C LEU A 104 11.32 1.29 -11.74
N PRO A 105 10.92 2.03 -12.79
CA PRO A 105 11.41 3.39 -13.01
C PRO A 105 11.02 4.39 -11.90
N PHE A 106 9.96 4.10 -11.15
CA PHE A 106 9.53 4.92 -10.02
C PHE A 106 10.35 4.60 -8.76
N LEU A 107 10.60 3.31 -8.50
CA LEU A 107 11.45 2.86 -7.39
C LEU A 107 12.92 3.29 -7.58
N GLU A 108 13.43 3.27 -8.81
CA GLU A 108 14.80 3.73 -9.12
C GLU A 108 15.03 5.19 -8.68
N LYS A 109 14.02 6.07 -8.77
CA LYS A 109 14.12 7.44 -8.28
C LYS A 109 14.30 7.49 -6.76
N CYS A 110 13.68 6.57 -6.03
CA CYS A 110 13.77 6.48 -4.58
C CYS A 110 15.16 6.04 -4.09
N LEU A 111 16.01 5.49 -4.97
CA LEU A 111 17.41 5.16 -4.64
C LEU A 111 18.27 6.40 -4.33
N SER A 112 17.81 7.59 -4.74
CA SER A 112 18.45 8.87 -4.43
C SER A 112 17.70 9.66 -3.37
N ASP A 113 16.77 9.05 -2.62
CA ASP A 113 16.04 9.73 -1.55
C ASP A 113 16.99 10.25 -0.46
N VAL A 114 16.65 11.38 0.15
CA VAL A 114 17.44 11.98 1.22
C VAL A 114 17.47 11.09 2.47
N HIS A 115 16.42 10.30 2.71
CA HIS A 115 16.31 9.38 3.86
C HIS A 115 16.86 8.00 3.51
N GLU A 116 17.76 7.50 4.34
CA GLU A 116 18.38 6.18 4.14
C GLU A 116 17.38 5.03 4.17
N GLY A 117 16.38 5.08 5.07
CA GLY A 117 15.35 4.06 5.16
C GLY A 117 14.59 3.89 3.85
N VAL A 118 14.23 4.99 3.19
CA VAL A 118 13.53 4.97 1.88
C VAL A 118 14.42 4.35 0.81
N ARG A 119 15.72 4.71 0.76
CA ARG A 119 16.67 4.11 -0.19
C ARG A 119 16.81 2.60 0.01
N THR A 120 16.84 2.13 1.25
CA THR A 120 16.95 0.70 1.58
C THR A 120 15.70 -0.07 1.14
N ILE A 121 14.51 0.41 1.51
CA ILE A 121 13.25 -0.21 1.09
C ILE A 121 13.11 -0.22 -0.44
N ALA A 122 13.50 0.86 -1.13
CA ALA A 122 13.46 0.90 -2.59
C ALA A 122 14.36 -0.16 -3.24
N ARG A 123 15.57 -0.40 -2.70
CA ARG A 123 16.45 -1.48 -3.18
C ARG A 123 15.84 -2.86 -2.97
N GLU A 124 15.26 -3.10 -1.80
CA GLU A 124 14.60 -4.36 -1.46
C GLU A 124 13.40 -4.61 -2.38
N ALA A 125 12.54 -3.61 -2.59
CA ALA A 125 11.41 -3.68 -3.50
C ALA A 125 11.83 -3.98 -4.94
N ILE A 126 12.88 -3.32 -5.45
CA ILE A 126 13.43 -3.59 -6.79
C ILE A 126 13.94 -5.04 -6.87
N ALA A 127 14.72 -5.49 -5.89
CA ALA A 127 15.24 -6.86 -5.87
C ALA A 127 14.10 -7.89 -5.82
N GLN A 128 13.04 -7.62 -5.04
CA GLN A 128 11.86 -8.47 -4.96
C GLN A 128 11.14 -8.56 -6.31
N ILE A 129 10.89 -7.43 -6.99
CA ILE A 129 10.27 -7.41 -8.34
C ILE A 129 11.10 -8.19 -9.37
N GLN A 130 12.42 -8.11 -9.27
CA GLN A 130 13.33 -8.79 -10.21
C GLN A 130 13.45 -10.30 -9.97
N THR A 131 13.10 -10.78 -8.77
CA THR A 131 13.24 -12.19 -8.35
C THR A 131 11.93 -12.96 -8.26
N GLN A 132 10.78 -12.28 -8.40
CA GLN A 132 9.45 -12.88 -8.54
C GLN A 132 9.25 -13.65 -9.86
#